data_AF-A0A4R0F321-F1
#
_entry.id   AF-A0A4R0F321-F1
#
_cell.length_a   1.000
_cell.length_b   1.000
_cell.length_c   1.000
_cell.angle_alpha   90.00
_cell.angle_beta   90.00
_cell.angle_gamma   90.00
#
_symmetry.space_group_name_H-M   'P 1'
#
loop_
_entity.id
_entity.type
_entity.pdbx_description
1 polymer ?
#
loop_
_entity_poly.entity_id
_entity_poly.type
_entity_poly.pdbx_seq_one_letter_code
_entity_poly.pdbx_strand_id
1 'polypeptide(L)' 'MLPTDQSQSCIMNYTHLTQEERYQISTLLREGFSKRYIAWRLNRSPSTISREIARNRARNGYFA' A
#
# COMPACT_ATOMS: atom_id res chain seq x y z
N MET A 1 -33.40 -17.32 26.97
CA MET A 1 -32.88 -16.01 26.52
C MET A 1 -31.43 -16.25 26.10
N LEU A 2 -31.23 -16.67 24.85
CA LEU A 2 -29.90 -16.99 24.31
C LEU A 2 -29.22 -15.69 23.87
N PRO A 3 -27.97 -15.42 24.26
CA PRO A 3 -27.24 -14.28 23.74
C PRO A 3 -26.92 -14.54 22.27
N THR A 4 -27.49 -13.72 21.40
CA THR A 4 -27.30 -13.70 19.94
C THR A 4 -25.84 -13.46 19.58
N ASP A 5 -25.33 -14.37 18.74
CA ASP A 5 -24.41 -14.15 17.64
C ASP A 5 -23.17 -13.29 17.95
N GLN A 6 -22.09 -13.98 18.33
CA GLN A 6 -20.73 -13.47 18.17
C GLN A 6 -20.46 -13.39 16.66
N SER A 7 -20.98 -12.34 16.02
CA SER A 7 -20.65 -12.00 14.64
C SER A 7 -19.14 -11.90 14.55
N GLN A 8 -18.55 -12.88 13.86
CA GLN A 8 -17.13 -12.89 13.56
C GLN A 8 -16.78 -11.59 12.85
N SER A 9 -16.18 -10.65 13.58
CA SER A 9 -15.53 -9.50 13.00
C SER A 9 -14.40 -10.03 12.14
N CYS A 10 -14.61 -10.02 10.83
CA CYS A 10 -13.61 -10.31 9.84
C CYS A 10 -12.41 -9.39 10.09
N ILE A 11 -11.35 -9.94 10.67
CA ILE A 11 -10.08 -9.25 10.89
C ILE A 11 -9.51 -8.95 9.51
N MET A 12 -9.90 -7.80 8.96
CA MET A 12 -9.24 -7.20 7.82
C MET A 12 -7.84 -6.85 8.31
N ASN A 13 -6.87 -7.74 8.05
CA ASN A 13 -5.45 -7.50 8.29
C ASN A 13 -5.01 -6.33 7.42
N TYR A 14 -5.29 -5.12 7.89
CA TYR A 14 -4.96 -3.88 7.22
C TYR A 14 -3.46 -3.67 7.40
N THR A 15 -2.66 -4.38 6.61
CA THR A 15 -1.22 -4.22 6.59
C THR A 15 -0.92 -2.89 5.89
N HIS A 16 -0.81 -1.84 6.70
CA HIS A 16 -0.29 -0.56 6.23
C HIS A 16 1.11 -0.75 5.69
N LEU A 17 1.43 -0.03 4.61
CA LEU A 17 2.82 0.05 4.16
C LEU A 17 3.66 0.60 5.29
N THR A 18 4.80 -0.03 5.57
CA THR A 18 5.76 0.49 6.53
C THR A 18 6.42 1.75 5.96
N GLN A 19 7.09 2.51 6.82
CA GLN A 19 7.83 3.67 6.36
C GLN A 19 8.95 3.28 5.38
N GLU A 20 9.60 2.15 5.63
CA GLU A 20 10.64 1.60 4.75
C GLU A 20 10.08 1.22 3.37
N GLU A 21 8.94 0.52 3.32
CA GLU A 21 8.29 0.18 2.05
C GLU A 21 7.92 1.45 1.27
N ARG A 22 7.44 2.50 1.96
CA ARG A 22 7.16 3.80 1.31
C ARG A 22 8.43 4.43 0.71
N TYR A 23 9.55 4.39 1.41
CA TYR A 23 10.84 4.87 0.89
C TYR A 23 11.37 4.02 -0.28
N GLN A 24 11.16 2.71 -0.25
CA GLN A 24 11.55 1.84 -1.36
C GLN A 24 10.68 2.13 -2.60
N ILE A 25 9.38 2.33 -2.42
CA ILE A 25 8.46 2.75 -3.50
C ILE A 25 8.92 4.07 -4.11
N SER A 26 9.23 5.09 -3.30
CA SER A 26 9.66 6.39 -3.81
C SER A 26 10.96 6.30 -4.60
N THR A 27 11.94 5.58 -4.07
CA THR A 27 13.27 5.42 -4.69
C THR A 27 13.15 4.70 -6.03
N LEU A 28 12.43 3.58 -6.07
CA LEU A 28 12.24 2.79 -7.28
C LEU A 28 11.45 3.53 -8.36
N LEU A 29 10.46 4.35 -7.97
CA LEU A 29 9.74 5.19 -8.92
C LEU A 29 10.65 6.28 -9.51
N ARG A 30 11.52 6.88 -8.68
CA ARG A 30 12.50 7.88 -9.15
C ARG A 30 13.52 7.27 -10.10
N GLU A 31 13.88 6.01 -9.89
CA GLU A 31 14.75 5.23 -10.79
C GLU A 31 14.04 4.80 -12.09
N GLY A 32 12.73 5.08 -12.23
CA GLY A 32 11.97 4.79 -13.46
C GLY A 32 11.36 3.39 -13.52
N PHE A 33 11.38 2.62 -12.44
CA PHE A 33 10.78 1.29 -12.42
C PHE A 33 9.25 1.33 -12.50
N SER A 34 8.68 0.31 -13.12
CA SER A 34 7.23 0.18 -13.24
C SER A 34 6.57 -0.18 -11.90
N LYS A 35 5.33 0.28 -11.69
CA LYS A 35 4.55 -0.03 -10.48
C LYS A 35 4.37 -1.53 -10.26
N ARG A 36 4.26 -2.32 -11.33
CA ARG A 36 4.14 -3.80 -11.26
C ARG A 36 5.43 -4.42 -10.73
N TYR A 37 6.59 -3.92 -11.18
CA TYR A 37 7.88 -4.38 -10.68
C TYR A 37 8.04 -4.10 -9.18
N ILE A 38 7.68 -2.88 -8.75
CA ILE A 38 7.73 -2.48 -7.34
C ILE A 38 6.80 -3.35 -6.49
N ALA A 39 5.59 -3.61 -6.96
CA ALA A 39 4.64 -4.48 -6.28
C ALA A 39 5.18 -5.89 -6.08
N TRP A 40 5.80 -6.46 -7.13
CA TRP A 40 6.44 -7.77 -7.06
C TRP A 40 7.62 -7.78 -6.07
N ARG A 41 8.49 -6.76 -6.13
CA ARG A 41 9.66 -6.63 -5.24
C ARG A 41 9.28 -6.54 -3.76
N LEU A 42 8.21 -5.82 -3.45
CA LEU A 42 7.72 -5.63 -2.07
C LEU A 42 6.74 -6.70 -1.61
N ASN A 43 6.45 -7.68 -2.47
CA ASN A 43 5.40 -8.68 -2.25
C ASN A 43 4.04 -8.06 -1.87
N ARG A 44 3.70 -6.94 -2.52
CA ARG A 44 2.45 -6.20 -2.30
C ARG A 44 1.56 -6.23 -3.53
N SER A 45 0.27 -6.02 -3.32
CA SER A 45 -0.65 -5.90 -4.45
C SER A 45 -0.34 -4.65 -5.30
N PRO A 46 -0.41 -4.72 -6.63
CA PRO A 46 -0.26 -3.54 -7.49
C PRO A 46 -1.25 -2.43 -7.14
N SER A 47 -2.45 -2.78 -6.67
CA SER A 47 -3.48 -1.84 -6.22
C SER A 47 -3.05 -1.07 -4.96
N THR A 48 -2.35 -1.71 -4.03
CA THR A 48 -1.79 -1.05 -2.84
C THR A 48 -0.73 -0.02 -3.25
N ILE A 49 0.20 -0.40 -4.11
CA ILE A 49 1.24 0.51 -4.64
C ILE A 49 0.61 1.67 -5.40
N SER A 50 -0.37 1.40 -6.27
CA SER A 50 -1.03 2.46 -7.03
C SER A 50 -1.77 3.45 -6.14
N ARG A 51 -2.46 2.98 -5.10
CA ARG A 51 -3.12 3.85 -4.11
C ARG A 51 -2.12 4.70 -3.34
N GLU A 52 -0.98 4.13 -2.96
CA GLU A 52 0.08 4.89 -2.28
C GLU A 52 0.67 5.98 -3.18
N ILE A 53 0.95 5.65 -4.44
CA ILE A 53 1.46 6.62 -5.42
C ILE A 53 0.46 7.75 -5.65
N ALA A 54 -0.82 7.44 -5.81
CA ALA A 54 -1.86 8.43 -6.00
C ALA A 54 -1.98 9.38 -4.78
N ARG A 55 -1.93 8.80 -3.57
CA ARG A 55 -1.97 9.54 -2.31
C ARG A 55 -0.77 10.47 -2.13
N ASN A 56 0.42 10.04 -2.56
CA ASN A 56 1.62 10.86 -2.52
C ASN A 56 1.63 11.94 -3.61
N ARG A 57 1.18 11.64 -4.84
CA ARG A 57 1.04 12.64 -5.94
C ARG A 57 0.15 13.82 -5.55
N ALA A 58 -0.90 13.59 -4.77
CA ALA A 58 -1.80 14.63 -4.30
C ALA A 58 -1.20 15.52 -3.19
N ARG A 59 -0.14 15.06 -2.50
CA ARG A 59 0.42 15.75 -1.33
C ARG A 59 1.67 16.55 -1.61
N ASN A 60 2.53 16.09 -2.51
CA ASN A 60 3.62 16.86 -3.08
C ASN A 60 4.23 15.99 -4.17
N GLY A 61 4.21 16.47 -5.42
CA GLY A 61 4.64 15.67 -6.56
C GLY A 61 6.03 15.10 -6.36
N TYR A 62 6.19 13.80 -6.64
CA TYR A 62 7.47 13.10 -6.83
C TYR A 62 8.33 13.69 -7.99
N PHE A 63 8.07 14.93 -8.42
CA PHE A 63 8.57 15.58 -9.62
C PHE A 63 9.02 17.03 -9.34
N ALA A 64 9.56 17.31 -8.16
CA ALA A 64 10.36 18.50 -7.92
C ALA A 64 11.83 18.10 -7.75
#